data_AF-A0A1G1CIS9-F1
#
_entry.id   AF-A0A1G1CIS9-F1
#
_cell.length_a   1.000
_cell.length_b   1.000
_cell.length_c   1.000
_cell.angle_alpha   90.00
_cell.angle_beta   90.00
_cell.angle_gamma   90.00
#
_symmetry.space_group_name_H-M   'P 1'
#
loop_
_entity.id
_entity.type
_entity.pdbx_description
1 polymer ?
#
loop_
_entity_poly.entity_id
_entity_poly.type
_entity_poly.pdbx_seq_one_letter_code
_entity_poly.pdbx_strand_id
1 'polypeptide(L)'
;MTSRHAWVFLLIGALLCGGWINYDDKVERSEPQYGKEFIGFYLKVFTDNVEFEQETPEPITVVLKNTNPRSTLMPDGGNAAERRYALYIVVADKDGATSLFSRNLLEKDGGIVTAGKVPPQAETELLKVPFDSLEVAKVEAFEDGLPKFEPDQRMARAGQLGPQIFTMKAILISVVPGKRPDFTLASSVWRILLQPKSAARMSDTEKQTKMQAWLKKMGEGAYGGIGVSTQLAALGDAAVDPLIAMAEKPAADGAVRESRIWAIVTLCNSGSPRAEEYILRRIRDPIDFGDLSFLTWHSQGFRSQKVTDALRQLALEIVTDKELPWEKTHGRESRRHGPGCLEYVFQHLISVKATVSDEVAAGALRLGDPKVAAFALQAWAPGSAQSAIATVKPLFSQRGLHPNLKKSAMARLTETLRGDPFPAYDRTTDVDAGWQAAGLWLASKGYLKGDELVRFLRSQVFCVRTPELQQQLVGELQRVVGAAFPVRSPQPVLPQDWNATWRWALKTGGLDKDEAVRFLCDQMREPDKVDDDSRRALLIALKEQLGAEFPLPSMEKVDLDNDWPTCGNWLIEKGFFGKPKKTRAKAKAQFAVPAPPEAPDAP
;
A
#
# COMPACT_ATOMS: atom_id res chain seq x y z
N MET A 1 -8.41 31.92 -11.15
CA MET A 1 -9.16 30.93 -11.94
C MET A 1 -8.84 29.53 -11.42
N THR A 2 -9.88 28.75 -11.19
CA THR A 2 -10.02 27.68 -10.18
C THR A 2 -9.20 26.42 -10.44
N SER A 3 -8.28 26.14 -9.52
CA SER A 3 -7.58 24.86 -9.35
C SER A 3 -8.44 23.93 -8.48
N ARG A 4 -9.28 23.10 -9.13
CA ARG A 4 -10.14 22.08 -8.48
C ARG A 4 -9.75 20.62 -8.77
N HIS A 5 -8.63 20.36 -9.46
CA HIS A 5 -8.37 19.04 -10.06
C HIS A 5 -7.27 18.19 -9.39
N ALA A 6 -6.79 18.55 -8.19
CA ALA A 6 -5.58 17.92 -7.62
C ALA A 6 -5.81 17.06 -6.35
N TRP A 7 -7.06 16.76 -5.97
CA TRP A 7 -7.38 15.84 -4.86
C TRP A 7 -7.58 14.39 -5.32
N VAL A 8 -7.72 14.16 -6.63
CA VAL A 8 -8.08 12.85 -7.22
C VAL A 8 -6.93 11.83 -7.24
N PHE A 9 -5.66 12.24 -7.17
CA PHE A 9 -4.54 11.32 -7.43
C PHE A 9 -3.98 10.56 -6.22
N LEU A 10 -4.34 10.91 -4.98
CA LEU A 10 -3.78 10.27 -3.78
C LEU A 10 -4.66 9.15 -3.16
N LEU A 11 -5.86 8.90 -3.71
CA LEU A 11 -6.77 7.82 -3.28
C LEU A 11 -6.92 6.67 -4.29
N ILE A 12 -6.31 6.77 -5.48
CA ILE A 12 -6.45 5.78 -6.57
C ILE A 12 -5.54 4.54 -6.39
N GLY A 13 -4.63 4.54 -5.41
CA GLY A 13 -3.68 3.43 -5.19
C GLY A 13 -4.22 2.19 -4.47
N ALA A 14 -5.44 2.21 -3.92
CA ALA A 14 -6.01 1.09 -3.14
C ALA A 14 -6.99 0.22 -3.97
N LEU A 15 -6.73 0.08 -5.28
CA LEU A 15 -7.69 -0.42 -6.27
C LEU A 15 -7.87 -1.95 -6.37
N LEU A 16 -7.33 -2.77 -5.48
CA LEU A 16 -7.40 -4.23 -5.62
C LEU A 16 -7.57 -4.95 -4.28
N CYS A 17 -8.77 -4.90 -3.69
CA CYS A 17 -9.22 -5.87 -2.68
C CYS A 17 -10.73 -6.01 -2.79
N GLY A 18 -11.17 -6.95 -3.63
CA GLY A 18 -12.54 -7.43 -3.63
C GLY A 18 -12.81 -8.24 -2.37
N GLY A 19 -13.73 -7.75 -1.55
CA GLY A 19 -14.40 -8.53 -0.54
C GLY A 19 -15.86 -8.07 -0.52
N TRP A 20 -16.76 -9.05 -0.48
CA TRP A 20 -18.16 -8.99 -0.02
C TRP A 20 -19.29 -9.22 -1.04
N ILE A 21 -20.07 -10.24 -0.62
CA ILE A 21 -21.36 -10.81 -1.06
C ILE A 21 -21.49 -11.07 -2.55
N ASN A 22 -21.06 -12.27 -2.92
CA ASN A 22 -21.43 -12.90 -4.17
C ASN A 22 -22.92 -13.31 -4.06
N TYR A 23 -23.78 -12.73 -4.89
CA TYR A 23 -25.10 -13.31 -5.19
C TYR A 23 -24.99 -14.34 -6.34
N ASP A 24 -23.78 -14.84 -6.63
CA ASP A 24 -23.54 -15.90 -7.63
C ASP A 24 -23.81 -17.31 -7.10
N ASP A 25 -24.63 -17.48 -6.06
CA ASP A 25 -25.34 -18.74 -5.91
C ASP A 25 -26.36 -18.81 -7.06
N LYS A 26 -25.87 -19.26 -8.23
CA LYS A 26 -26.71 -19.82 -9.27
C LYS A 26 -27.45 -21.01 -8.66
N VAL A 27 -28.60 -20.73 -8.06
CA VAL A 27 -29.63 -21.75 -7.90
C VAL A 27 -30.17 -21.99 -9.30
N GLU A 28 -29.57 -22.95 -10.02
CA GLU A 28 -30.15 -23.48 -11.25
C GLU A 28 -31.49 -24.13 -10.90
N ARG A 29 -32.58 -23.37 -11.04
CA ARG A 29 -33.92 -23.94 -11.12
C ARG A 29 -34.10 -24.49 -12.53
N SER A 30 -34.48 -25.76 -12.60
CA SER A 30 -34.65 -26.51 -13.85
C SER A 30 -35.75 -25.95 -14.76
N GLU A 31 -36.58 -25.00 -14.32
CA GLU A 31 -37.47 -24.20 -15.18
C GLU A 31 -37.96 -22.94 -14.43
N PRO A 32 -37.58 -21.70 -14.83
CA PRO A 32 -38.19 -20.50 -14.29
C PRO A 32 -39.54 -20.28 -14.95
N GLN A 33 -40.64 -20.56 -14.23
CA GLN A 33 -42.00 -20.19 -14.65
C GLN A 33 -42.19 -18.66 -14.75
N TYR A 34 -41.32 -17.88 -14.12
CA TYR A 34 -41.32 -16.41 -14.08
C TYR A 34 -39.90 -15.89 -14.27
N GLY A 35 -39.76 -14.72 -14.90
CA GLY A 35 -38.48 -14.00 -15.00
C GLY A 35 -38.00 -13.68 -16.42
N LYS A 36 -38.59 -14.30 -17.45
CA LYS A 36 -38.26 -14.01 -18.86
C LYS A 36 -38.72 -12.61 -19.27
N GLU A 37 -39.82 -12.16 -18.67
CA GLU A 37 -40.40 -10.82 -18.76
C GLU A 37 -39.49 -9.71 -18.20
N PHE A 38 -38.46 -10.04 -17.40
CA PHE A 38 -37.52 -9.04 -16.88
C PHE A 38 -36.20 -8.96 -17.67
N ILE A 39 -36.01 -9.87 -18.64
CA ILE A 39 -34.77 -9.97 -19.45
C ILE A 39 -34.66 -8.77 -20.40
N GLY A 40 -33.97 -7.72 -19.93
CA GLY A 40 -33.81 -6.47 -20.67
C GLY A 40 -33.80 -5.22 -19.78
N PHE A 41 -34.06 -5.35 -18.48
CA PHE A 41 -33.96 -4.24 -17.55
C PHE A 41 -32.52 -4.02 -17.06
N TYR A 42 -32.09 -2.76 -17.04
CA TYR A 42 -30.82 -2.32 -16.46
C TYR A 42 -31.07 -1.17 -15.49
N LEU A 43 -30.53 -1.29 -14.29
CA LEU A 43 -30.64 -0.25 -13.26
C LEU A 43 -29.35 0.57 -13.21
N LYS A 44 -29.48 1.87 -13.10
CA LYS A 44 -28.38 2.81 -12.90
C LYS A 44 -28.66 3.66 -11.69
N VAL A 45 -27.63 3.92 -10.89
CA VAL A 45 -27.63 4.96 -9.87
C VAL A 45 -26.47 5.90 -10.18
N PHE A 46 -26.73 7.20 -10.10
CA PHE A 46 -25.71 8.21 -10.30
C PHE A 46 -26.10 9.50 -9.60
N THR A 47 -25.16 10.43 -9.59
CA THR A 47 -25.33 11.81 -9.13
C THR A 47 -24.46 12.71 -10.00
N ASP A 48 -24.79 14.00 -10.06
CA ASP A 48 -24.08 14.96 -10.91
C ASP A 48 -22.67 15.22 -10.37
N ASN A 49 -22.50 15.23 -9.05
CA ASN A 49 -21.21 15.39 -8.41
C ASN A 49 -20.75 14.08 -7.73
N VAL A 50 -19.56 13.61 -8.11
CA VAL A 50 -18.91 12.48 -7.42
C VAL A 50 -18.27 12.88 -6.08
N GLU A 51 -18.24 14.18 -5.78
CA GLU A 51 -17.65 14.77 -4.57
C GLU A 51 -18.57 15.88 -4.05
N PHE A 52 -19.02 15.77 -2.81
CA PHE A 52 -19.87 16.78 -2.17
C PHE A 52 -19.77 16.71 -0.64
N GLU A 53 -20.13 17.81 0.01
CA GLU A 53 -20.04 17.95 1.47
C GLU A 53 -21.20 17.25 2.20
N GLN A 54 -20.96 16.84 3.45
CA GLN A 54 -21.99 16.45 4.40
C GLN A 54 -23.13 17.47 4.44
N GLU A 55 -24.35 16.97 4.68
CA GLU A 55 -25.57 17.79 4.76
C GLU A 55 -25.84 18.61 3.47
N THR A 56 -25.20 18.27 2.34
CA THR A 56 -25.56 18.85 1.03
C THR A 56 -26.68 18.02 0.42
N PRO A 57 -27.76 18.65 -0.08
CA PRO A 57 -28.85 17.94 -0.74
C PRO A 57 -28.49 17.54 -2.17
N GLU A 58 -27.37 16.83 -2.35
CA GLU A 58 -26.92 16.35 -3.65
C GLU A 58 -27.93 15.32 -4.19
N PRO A 59 -28.54 15.53 -5.36
CA PRO A 59 -29.53 14.60 -5.90
C PRO A 59 -28.88 13.27 -6.30
N ILE A 60 -29.44 12.17 -5.79
CA ILE A 60 -29.18 10.81 -6.27
C ILE A 60 -30.32 10.40 -7.19
N THR A 61 -29.98 10.06 -8.42
CA THR A 61 -30.93 9.65 -9.45
C THR A 61 -30.80 8.16 -9.71
N VAL A 62 -31.94 7.45 -9.68
CA VAL A 62 -32.04 6.04 -10.06
C VAL A 62 -32.83 5.94 -11.35
N VAL A 63 -32.24 5.31 -12.36
CA VAL A 63 -32.85 5.14 -13.68
C VAL A 63 -32.97 3.66 -14.02
N LEU A 64 -34.14 3.26 -14.50
CA LEU A 64 -34.40 1.95 -15.07
C LEU A 64 -34.45 2.07 -16.60
N LYS A 65 -33.58 1.33 -17.27
CA LYS A 65 -33.55 1.23 -18.72
C LYS A 65 -34.17 -0.08 -19.16
N ASN A 66 -35.07 -0.03 -20.13
CA ASN A 66 -35.57 -1.23 -20.81
C ASN A 66 -34.91 -1.37 -22.18
N THR A 67 -34.13 -2.42 -22.41
CA THR A 67 -33.49 -2.67 -23.71
C THR A 67 -34.29 -3.63 -24.59
N ASN A 68 -35.38 -4.20 -24.09
CA ASN A 68 -36.12 -5.25 -24.77
C ASN A 68 -37.62 -4.92 -24.80
N PRO A 69 -38.25 -4.81 -25.99
CA PRO A 69 -39.67 -4.49 -26.09
C PRO A 69 -40.61 -5.52 -25.46
N ARG A 70 -40.12 -6.73 -25.19
CA ARG A 70 -40.87 -7.80 -24.53
C ARG A 70 -40.76 -7.77 -23.00
N SER A 71 -39.92 -6.90 -22.44
CA SER A 71 -39.74 -6.81 -21.00
C SER A 71 -40.79 -5.91 -20.35
N THR A 72 -41.39 -6.40 -19.26
CA THR A 72 -42.46 -5.71 -18.53
C THR A 72 -42.27 -5.91 -17.03
N LEU A 73 -42.57 -4.86 -16.24
CA LEU A 73 -42.71 -4.97 -14.78
C LEU A 73 -44.13 -5.44 -14.39
N MET A 74 -44.97 -5.81 -15.36
CA MET A 74 -46.30 -6.37 -15.14
C MET A 74 -46.39 -7.67 -15.93
N PRO A 75 -45.95 -8.82 -15.39
CA PRO A 75 -46.12 -10.11 -16.04
C PRO A 75 -47.59 -10.47 -16.21
N ASP A 76 -47.94 -11.11 -17.31
CA ASP A 76 -49.31 -11.60 -17.55
C ASP A 76 -49.62 -12.79 -16.61
N GLY A 77 -50.57 -12.62 -15.68
CA GLY A 77 -51.00 -13.68 -14.74
C GLY A 77 -51.74 -13.17 -13.50
N GLY A 78 -52.46 -14.06 -12.81
CA GLY A 78 -53.38 -13.73 -11.70
C GLY A 78 -52.76 -13.06 -10.46
N ASN A 79 -51.43 -13.06 -10.31
CA ASN A 79 -50.72 -12.42 -9.19
C ASN A 79 -50.17 -11.02 -9.53
N ALA A 80 -50.41 -10.50 -10.74
CA ALA A 80 -49.91 -9.18 -11.16
C ALA A 80 -50.45 -8.03 -10.30
N ALA A 81 -51.68 -8.17 -9.79
CA ALA A 81 -52.33 -7.18 -8.92
C ALA A 81 -51.79 -7.15 -7.48
N GLU A 82 -51.16 -8.23 -7.02
CA GLU A 82 -50.67 -8.38 -5.63
C GLU A 82 -49.17 -8.09 -5.49
N ARG A 83 -48.47 -7.95 -6.62
CA ARG A 83 -47.02 -7.77 -6.69
C ARG A 83 -46.62 -6.40 -6.15
N ARG A 84 -45.61 -6.38 -5.27
CA ARG A 84 -45.02 -5.17 -4.70
C ARG A 84 -43.60 -4.98 -5.18
N TYR A 85 -43.19 -3.73 -5.27
CA TYR A 85 -41.84 -3.34 -5.64
C TYR A 85 -41.20 -2.57 -4.51
N ALA A 86 -39.92 -2.88 -4.27
CA ALA A 86 -39.11 -2.18 -3.30
C ALA A 86 -37.83 -1.68 -3.95
N LEU A 87 -37.47 -0.43 -3.70
CA LEU A 87 -36.21 0.17 -4.13
C LEU A 87 -35.39 0.52 -2.91
N TYR A 88 -34.17 0.01 -2.88
CA TYR A 88 -33.20 0.31 -1.84
C TYR A 88 -31.97 0.98 -2.45
N ILE A 89 -31.43 1.99 -1.76
CA ILE A 89 -30.07 2.46 -1.97
C ILE A 89 -29.21 1.86 -0.88
N VAL A 90 -28.18 1.12 -1.30
CA VAL A 90 -27.16 0.57 -0.40
C VAL A 90 -25.95 1.49 -0.46
N VAL A 91 -25.57 2.03 0.69
CA VAL A 91 -24.35 2.82 0.89
C VAL A 91 -23.36 1.96 1.67
N ALA A 92 -22.20 1.68 1.09
CA ALA A 92 -21.17 0.90 1.75
C ALA A 92 -19.84 1.67 1.80
N ASP A 93 -19.04 1.40 2.84
CA ASP A 93 -17.68 1.93 2.92
C ASP A 93 -16.81 1.42 1.76
N LYS A 94 -15.63 2.04 1.57
CA LYS A 94 -14.72 1.74 0.45
C LYS A 94 -14.32 0.25 0.35
N ASP A 95 -14.37 -0.49 1.45
CA ASP A 95 -13.95 -1.89 1.55
C ASP A 95 -15.15 -2.87 1.57
N GLY A 96 -16.38 -2.34 1.49
CA GLY A 96 -17.62 -3.10 1.56
C GLY A 96 -17.91 -3.74 2.92
N ALA A 97 -17.12 -3.42 3.95
CA ALA A 97 -17.16 -4.06 5.26
C ALA A 97 -18.43 -3.68 6.04
N THR A 98 -18.89 -2.45 5.86
CA THR A 98 -20.16 -1.96 6.40
C THR A 98 -21.07 -1.57 5.27
N SER A 99 -22.19 -2.28 5.12
CA SER A 99 -23.27 -1.94 4.16
C SER A 99 -24.50 -1.43 4.91
N LEU A 100 -24.93 -0.23 4.57
CA LEU A 100 -26.10 0.43 5.13
C LEU A 100 -27.18 0.49 4.05
N PHE A 101 -28.36 -0.05 4.36
CA PHE A 101 -29.50 -0.06 3.44
C PHE A 101 -30.42 1.11 3.77
N SER A 102 -30.93 1.77 2.75
CA SER A 102 -32.01 2.73 2.91
C SER A 102 -33.31 2.04 3.35
N ARG A 103 -34.28 2.82 3.83
CA ARG A 103 -35.69 2.37 3.80
C ARG A 103 -36.14 2.11 2.36
N ASN A 104 -37.26 1.41 2.21
CA ASN A 104 -37.90 1.26 0.90
C ASN A 104 -38.30 2.64 0.37
N LEU A 105 -37.73 3.03 -0.78
CA LEU A 105 -37.90 4.35 -1.36
C LEU A 105 -39.12 4.47 -2.28
N LEU A 106 -39.90 3.39 -2.47
CA LEU A 106 -41.11 3.37 -3.29
C LEU A 106 -42.42 3.36 -2.47
N GLU A 107 -42.36 3.48 -1.13
CA GLU A 107 -43.52 3.29 -0.25
C GLU A 107 -44.45 4.50 -0.08
N LYS A 108 -44.22 5.62 -0.78
CA LYS A 108 -45.16 6.74 -0.85
C LYS A 108 -45.41 7.13 -2.30
N ASP A 109 -46.68 7.02 -2.69
CA ASP A 109 -47.30 7.58 -3.89
C ASP A 109 -46.69 7.11 -5.22
N GLY A 110 -47.29 6.03 -5.73
CA GLY A 110 -46.99 5.43 -7.02
C GLY A 110 -47.16 6.42 -8.17
N GLY A 111 -46.11 6.55 -8.97
CA GLY A 111 -46.17 7.21 -10.27
C GLY A 111 -45.60 6.37 -11.41
N ILE A 112 -44.55 5.58 -11.16
CA ILE A 112 -43.73 5.05 -12.26
C ILE A 112 -43.72 3.52 -12.30
N VAL A 113 -43.67 2.86 -11.14
CA VAL A 113 -43.72 1.39 -11.06
C VAL A 113 -45.16 0.87 -11.12
N THR A 114 -46.14 1.63 -10.63
CA THR A 114 -47.57 1.31 -10.72
C THR A 114 -48.16 1.47 -12.13
N ALA A 115 -47.46 2.13 -13.06
CA ALA A 115 -47.90 2.26 -14.46
C ALA A 115 -47.36 1.14 -15.38
N GLY A 116 -46.45 0.29 -14.89
CA GLY A 116 -46.02 -0.96 -15.54
C GLY A 116 -45.33 -0.87 -16.90
N LYS A 117 -45.29 0.30 -17.56
CA LYS A 117 -44.76 0.49 -18.91
C LYS A 117 -43.50 1.33 -18.87
N VAL A 118 -42.36 0.66 -18.77
CA VAL A 118 -41.07 1.24 -19.18
C VAL A 118 -40.95 1.02 -20.68
N PRO A 119 -41.07 2.05 -21.53
CA PRO A 119 -41.08 1.85 -22.97
C PRO A 119 -39.79 1.17 -23.46
N PRO A 120 -39.87 0.36 -24.52
CA PRO A 120 -38.69 -0.26 -25.11
C PRO A 120 -37.66 0.81 -25.48
N GLN A 121 -36.39 0.56 -25.21
CA GLN A 121 -35.26 1.45 -25.49
C GLN A 121 -35.31 2.80 -24.74
N ALA A 122 -36.22 2.98 -23.79
CA ALA A 122 -36.28 4.18 -22.97
C ALA A 122 -35.52 4.02 -21.64
N GLU A 123 -35.08 5.16 -21.12
CA GLU A 123 -34.62 5.33 -19.75
C GLU A 123 -35.73 6.01 -18.96
N THR A 124 -36.10 5.44 -17.82
CA THR A 124 -37.13 5.97 -16.94
C THR A 124 -36.53 6.25 -15.58
N GLU A 125 -36.59 7.51 -15.14
CA GLU A 125 -36.21 7.89 -13.78
C GLU A 125 -37.19 7.23 -12.80
N LEU A 126 -36.69 6.37 -11.92
CA LEU A 126 -37.48 5.75 -10.86
C LEU A 126 -37.55 6.63 -9.62
N LEU A 127 -36.46 7.34 -9.34
CA LEU A 127 -36.29 8.08 -8.11
C LEU A 127 -35.26 9.19 -8.33
N LYS A 128 -35.55 10.37 -7.78
CA LYS A 128 -34.56 11.43 -7.55
C LYS A 128 -34.72 11.94 -6.13
N VAL A 129 -33.72 11.69 -5.28
CA VAL A 129 -33.77 12.02 -3.85
C VAL A 129 -32.47 12.67 -3.39
N PRO A 130 -32.53 13.67 -2.47
CA PRO A 130 -31.32 14.22 -1.87
C PRO A 130 -30.56 13.18 -1.05
N PHE A 131 -29.26 13.05 -1.24
CA PHE A 131 -28.41 12.11 -0.52
C PHE A 131 -28.49 12.31 1.00
N ASP A 132 -28.50 13.56 1.46
CA ASP A 132 -28.56 13.89 2.90
C ASP A 132 -29.86 13.47 3.59
N SER A 133 -30.93 13.28 2.83
CA SER A 133 -32.24 12.84 3.31
C SER A 133 -32.37 11.32 3.42
N LEU A 134 -31.44 10.54 2.86
CA LEU A 134 -31.52 9.08 2.90
C LEU A 134 -31.34 8.56 4.32
N GLU A 135 -32.39 7.92 4.85
CA GLU A 135 -32.31 7.18 6.11
C GLU A 135 -31.73 5.80 5.85
N VAL A 136 -30.54 5.54 6.38
CA VAL A 136 -29.78 4.30 6.18
C VAL A 136 -29.46 3.62 7.50
N ALA A 137 -29.50 2.29 7.51
CA ALA A 137 -29.12 1.48 8.67
C ALA A 137 -28.50 0.16 8.26
N LYS A 138 -27.73 -0.45 9.18
CA LYS A 138 -27.20 -1.80 8.99
C LYS A 138 -28.35 -2.79 9.05
N VAL A 139 -28.37 -3.75 8.13
CA VAL A 139 -29.37 -4.83 8.09
C VAL A 139 -28.75 -6.07 8.70
N GLU A 140 -29.37 -6.60 9.75
CA GLU A 140 -28.88 -7.80 10.45
C GLU A 140 -29.58 -9.08 9.99
N ALA A 141 -30.79 -8.95 9.43
CA ALA A 141 -31.58 -10.06 8.94
C ALA A 141 -32.36 -9.66 7.68
N PHE A 142 -32.71 -10.66 6.88
CA PHE A 142 -33.62 -10.53 5.75
C PHE A 142 -34.86 -11.38 6.03
N GLU A 143 -36.04 -10.79 5.86
CA GLU A 143 -37.33 -11.48 5.98
C GLU A 143 -37.94 -11.60 4.58
N ASP A 144 -38.26 -12.82 4.16
CA ASP A 144 -38.71 -13.12 2.79
C ASP A 144 -37.82 -12.51 1.69
N GLY A 145 -36.50 -12.46 1.94
CA GLY A 145 -35.52 -11.89 1.00
C GLY A 145 -35.50 -10.37 0.90
N LEU A 146 -36.22 -9.66 1.77
CA LEU A 146 -36.18 -8.21 1.91
C LEU A 146 -35.40 -7.80 3.17
N PRO A 147 -34.72 -6.63 3.17
CA PRO A 147 -34.12 -6.08 4.37
C PRO A 147 -35.15 -5.96 5.51
N LYS A 148 -34.85 -6.57 6.66
CA LYS A 148 -35.67 -6.40 7.87
C LYS A 148 -35.08 -5.27 8.71
N PHE A 149 -35.88 -4.25 8.97
CA PHE A 149 -35.58 -3.20 9.93
C PHE A 149 -36.47 -3.39 11.16
N GLU A 150 -35.89 -3.38 12.35
CA GLU A 150 -36.68 -3.41 13.58
C GLU A 150 -37.47 -2.10 13.73
N PRO A 151 -38.70 -2.11 14.26
CA PRO A 151 -39.56 -0.91 14.34
C PRO A 151 -38.94 0.28 15.07
N ASP A 152 -38.06 0.01 16.04
CA ASP A 152 -37.31 0.99 16.84
C ASP A 152 -35.86 1.18 16.36
N GLN A 153 -35.48 0.57 15.24
CA GLN A 153 -34.12 0.67 14.72
C GLN A 153 -33.78 2.11 14.35
N ARG A 154 -32.79 2.66 15.05
CA ARG A 154 -32.27 3.99 14.76
C ARG A 154 -31.60 4.02 13.39
N MET A 155 -32.14 4.85 12.50
CA MET A 155 -31.54 5.10 11.20
C MET A 155 -30.66 6.36 11.23
N ALA A 156 -29.52 6.30 10.54
CA ALA A 156 -28.66 7.45 10.34
C ALA A 156 -29.07 8.16 9.04
N ARG A 157 -28.97 9.48 9.01
CA ARG A 157 -29.05 10.22 7.74
C ARG A 157 -27.74 10.04 6.98
N ALA A 158 -27.80 9.69 5.70
CA ALA A 158 -26.60 9.44 4.91
C ALA A 158 -25.70 10.69 4.82
N GLY A 159 -26.29 11.89 4.85
CA GLY A 159 -25.56 13.17 4.91
C GLY A 159 -24.78 13.41 6.21
N GLN A 160 -25.01 12.61 7.26
CA GLN A 160 -24.31 12.66 8.55
C GLN A 160 -23.28 11.53 8.71
N LEU A 161 -23.13 10.66 7.71
CA LEU A 161 -22.11 9.62 7.73
C LEU A 161 -20.72 10.25 7.76
N GLY A 162 -19.76 9.58 8.41
CA GLY A 162 -18.38 10.07 8.47
C GLY A 162 -17.78 10.32 7.08
N PRO A 163 -16.95 11.36 6.89
CA PRO A 163 -16.41 11.71 5.59
C PRO A 163 -15.40 10.67 5.12
N GLN A 164 -15.65 10.08 3.95
CA GLN A 164 -14.81 9.07 3.30
C GLN A 164 -15.34 8.77 1.89
N ILE A 165 -14.68 7.85 1.19
CA ILE A 165 -15.22 7.27 -0.03
C ILE A 165 -16.31 6.26 0.35
N PHE A 166 -17.49 6.45 -0.24
CA PHE A 166 -18.58 5.48 -0.20
C PHE A 166 -18.86 4.92 -1.58
N THR A 167 -19.38 3.71 -1.60
CA THR A 167 -19.99 3.09 -2.77
C THR A 167 -21.50 3.10 -2.61
N MET A 168 -22.21 3.39 -3.70
CA MET A 168 -23.66 3.36 -3.77
C MET A 168 -24.10 2.34 -4.82
N LYS A 169 -25.15 1.59 -4.49
CA LYS A 169 -25.89 0.74 -5.43
C LYS A 169 -27.39 0.94 -5.22
N ALA A 170 -28.13 0.95 -6.31
CA ALA A 170 -29.58 0.77 -6.24
C ALA A 170 -29.91 -0.72 -6.39
N ILE A 171 -30.88 -1.20 -5.62
CA ILE A 171 -31.42 -2.56 -5.70
C ILE A 171 -32.93 -2.44 -5.84
N LEU A 172 -33.45 -2.87 -6.98
CA LEU A 172 -34.88 -2.99 -7.25
C LEU A 172 -35.29 -4.45 -7.06
N ILE A 173 -36.30 -4.68 -6.22
CA ILE A 173 -36.81 -6.01 -5.90
C ILE A 173 -38.30 -6.06 -6.24
N SER A 174 -38.75 -7.18 -6.81
CA SER A 174 -40.16 -7.50 -6.93
C SER A 174 -40.50 -8.71 -6.08
N VAL A 175 -41.64 -8.66 -5.40
CA VAL A 175 -42.07 -9.69 -4.46
C VAL A 175 -43.58 -9.80 -4.44
N VAL A 176 -44.09 -11.02 -4.27
CA VAL A 176 -45.49 -11.27 -3.90
C VAL A 176 -45.52 -11.45 -2.38
N PRO A 177 -46.41 -10.79 -1.63
CA PRO A 177 -46.47 -10.89 -0.16
C PRO A 177 -46.41 -12.34 0.35
N GLY A 178 -45.57 -12.60 1.35
CA GLY A 178 -45.37 -13.94 1.93
C GLY A 178 -44.58 -14.92 1.05
N LYS A 179 -43.94 -14.44 -0.03
CA LYS A 179 -43.04 -15.22 -0.89
C LYS A 179 -41.68 -14.55 -0.99
N ARG A 180 -40.65 -15.34 -1.31
CA ARG A 180 -39.32 -14.81 -1.66
C ARG A 180 -39.38 -13.99 -2.96
N PRO A 181 -38.45 -13.04 -3.17
CA PRO A 181 -38.44 -12.24 -4.38
C PRO A 181 -38.09 -13.13 -5.58
N ASP A 182 -38.81 -12.94 -6.67
CA ASP A 182 -38.61 -13.64 -7.94
C ASP A 182 -37.95 -12.74 -9.00
N PHE A 183 -37.78 -11.45 -8.69
CA PHE A 183 -36.99 -10.51 -9.46
C PHE A 183 -36.13 -9.65 -8.53
N THR A 184 -34.85 -9.55 -8.85
CA THR A 184 -33.91 -8.64 -8.22
C THR A 184 -32.99 -8.08 -9.30
N LEU A 185 -32.86 -6.75 -9.33
CA LEU A 185 -31.98 -6.04 -10.25
C LEU A 185 -31.13 -5.05 -9.46
N ALA A 186 -29.82 -5.16 -9.62
CA ALA A 186 -28.87 -4.26 -8.97
C ALA A 186 -28.18 -3.37 -10.02
N SER A 187 -27.91 -2.11 -9.66
CA SER A 187 -27.10 -1.23 -10.49
C SER A 187 -25.61 -1.58 -10.41
N SER A 188 -24.85 -1.06 -11.38
CA SER A 188 -23.40 -0.91 -11.21
C SER A 188 -23.07 -0.06 -9.98
N VAL A 189 -21.87 -0.24 -9.43
CA VAL A 189 -21.35 0.58 -8.32
C VAL A 189 -21.15 2.02 -8.80
N TRP A 190 -21.71 2.97 -8.07
CA TRP A 190 -21.36 4.38 -8.16
C TRP A 190 -20.50 4.76 -6.96
N ARG A 191 -19.43 5.53 -7.14
CA ARG A 191 -18.52 5.93 -6.05
C ARG A 191 -18.66 7.41 -5.79
N ILE A 192 -18.74 7.77 -4.51
CA ILE A 192 -18.78 9.17 -4.06
C ILE A 192 -17.71 9.42 -3.01
N LEU A 193 -17.20 10.64 -2.96
CA LEU A 193 -16.40 11.17 -1.87
C LEU A 193 -17.27 12.12 -1.04
N LEU A 194 -17.62 11.69 0.18
CA LEU A 194 -18.34 12.55 1.12
C LEU A 194 -17.33 13.37 1.93
N GLN A 195 -17.36 14.68 1.77
CA GLN A 195 -16.48 15.62 2.46
C GLN A 195 -17.09 16.10 3.78
N PRO A 196 -16.28 16.51 4.78
CA PRO A 196 -16.82 17.14 5.98
C PRO A 196 -17.61 18.41 5.60
N LYS A 197 -18.61 18.76 6.40
CA LYS A 197 -19.31 20.04 6.25
C LYS A 197 -18.31 21.18 6.41
N SER A 198 -18.30 22.14 5.50
CA SER A 198 -17.37 23.27 5.54
C SER A 198 -17.71 24.26 6.66
N ALA A 199 -16.68 24.92 7.23
CA ALA A 199 -16.87 26.00 8.19
C ALA A 199 -17.82 27.10 7.68
N ALA A 200 -17.77 27.42 6.40
CA ALA A 200 -18.60 28.45 5.77
C ALA A 200 -20.11 28.15 5.85
N ARG A 201 -20.48 26.87 5.95
CA ARG A 201 -21.88 26.42 6.05
C ARG A 201 -22.34 26.13 7.48
N MET A 202 -21.46 26.30 8.48
CA MET A 202 -21.81 26.13 9.88
C MET A 202 -22.12 27.48 10.53
N SER A 203 -23.13 27.51 11.38
CA SER A 203 -23.33 28.64 12.31
C SER A 203 -22.19 28.67 13.34
N ASP A 204 -21.93 29.81 13.97
CA ASP A 204 -20.86 29.90 14.96
C ASP A 204 -21.13 29.03 16.19
N THR A 205 -22.39 28.89 16.59
CA THR A 205 -22.81 27.97 17.66
C THR A 205 -22.53 26.52 17.28
N GLU A 206 -22.83 26.14 16.03
CA GLU A 206 -22.55 24.80 15.51
C GLU A 206 -21.04 24.52 15.46
N LYS A 207 -20.23 25.48 14.95
CA LYS A 207 -18.77 25.37 14.92
C LYS A 207 -18.22 25.14 16.32
N GLN A 208 -18.60 25.96 17.29
CA GLN A 208 -18.13 25.85 18.67
C GLN A 208 -18.51 24.51 19.30
N THR A 209 -19.76 24.08 19.12
CA THR A 209 -20.25 22.81 19.68
C THR A 209 -19.52 21.61 19.08
N LYS A 210 -19.42 21.55 17.74
CA LYS A 210 -18.71 20.47 17.03
C LYS A 210 -17.22 20.48 17.37
N MET A 211 -16.58 21.66 17.39
CA MET A 211 -15.18 21.82 17.77
C MET A 211 -14.89 21.29 19.19
N GLN A 212 -15.70 21.66 20.19
CA GLN A 212 -15.51 21.17 21.56
C GLN A 212 -15.65 19.64 21.64
N ALA A 213 -16.67 19.07 21.00
CA ALA A 213 -16.89 17.63 20.97
C ALA A 213 -15.72 16.88 20.31
N TRP A 214 -15.22 17.41 19.20
CA TRP A 214 -14.12 16.86 18.45
C TRP A 214 -12.77 16.99 19.17
N LEU A 215 -12.46 18.15 19.76
CA LEU A 215 -11.25 18.34 20.57
C LEU A 215 -11.26 17.42 21.79
N LYS A 216 -12.41 17.25 22.44
CA LYS A 216 -12.55 16.29 23.55
C LYS A 216 -12.21 14.88 23.07
N LYS A 217 -12.76 14.45 21.94
CA LYS A 217 -12.50 13.13 21.36
C LYS A 217 -11.03 12.97 20.93
N MET A 218 -10.40 13.99 20.36
CA MET A 218 -8.96 13.97 20.05
C MET A 218 -8.10 13.83 21.31
N GLY A 219 -8.55 14.38 22.44
CA GLY A 219 -7.95 14.20 23.76
C GLY A 219 -7.97 12.77 24.30
N GLU A 220 -8.74 11.86 23.68
CA GLU A 220 -8.77 10.43 24.02
C GLU A 220 -7.64 9.63 23.34
N GLY A 221 -6.77 10.28 22.55
CA GLY A 221 -5.62 9.66 21.88
C GLY A 221 -5.93 9.07 20.50
N ALA A 222 -5.28 7.96 20.14
CA ALA A 222 -5.32 7.38 18.80
C ALA A 222 -6.73 6.96 18.32
N TYR A 223 -7.57 6.45 19.22
CA TYR A 223 -8.93 6.02 18.90
C TYR A 223 -9.85 7.19 18.51
N GLY A 224 -9.54 8.39 18.99
CA GLY A 224 -10.27 9.62 18.67
C GLY A 224 -9.72 10.40 17.48
N GLY A 225 -8.42 10.31 17.19
CA GLY A 225 -7.73 11.21 16.25
C GLY A 225 -8.04 11.00 14.75
N ILE A 226 -8.08 9.75 14.28
CA ILE A 226 -8.13 9.43 12.83
C ILE A 226 -9.41 9.98 12.15
N GLY A 227 -10.57 9.78 12.75
CA GLY A 227 -11.86 10.22 12.17
C GLY A 227 -12.20 11.68 12.46
N VAL A 228 -11.54 12.30 13.44
CA VAL A 228 -11.86 13.64 13.93
C VAL A 228 -10.96 14.71 13.32
N SER A 229 -9.72 14.38 12.95
CA SER A 229 -8.77 15.31 12.34
C SER A 229 -9.35 16.00 11.09
N THR A 230 -9.94 15.24 10.17
CA THR A 230 -10.55 15.78 8.95
C THR A 230 -11.72 16.75 9.25
N GLN A 231 -12.48 16.47 10.30
CA GLN A 231 -13.59 17.30 10.74
C GLN A 231 -13.11 18.61 11.38
N LEU A 232 -12.09 18.55 12.24
CA LEU A 232 -11.47 19.73 12.84
C LEU A 232 -10.74 20.59 11.81
N ALA A 233 -10.05 19.98 10.84
CA ALA A 233 -9.38 20.69 9.76
C ALA A 233 -10.38 21.49 8.90
N ALA A 234 -11.60 20.97 8.68
CA ALA A 234 -12.65 21.65 7.94
C ALA A 234 -13.18 22.92 8.64
N LEU A 235 -12.90 23.11 9.94
CA LEU A 235 -13.20 24.34 10.67
C LEU A 235 -12.21 25.49 10.35
N GLY A 236 -11.11 25.20 9.66
CA GLY A 236 -10.11 26.19 9.27
C GLY A 236 -9.51 26.92 10.46
N ASP A 237 -9.39 28.26 10.35
CA ASP A 237 -8.76 29.12 11.36
C ASP A 237 -9.38 29.00 12.76
N ALA A 238 -10.67 28.68 12.86
CA ALA A 238 -11.36 28.57 14.15
C ALA A 238 -10.79 27.44 15.04
N ALA A 239 -10.24 26.38 14.43
CA ALA A 239 -9.66 25.26 15.17
C ALA A 239 -8.17 25.45 15.49
N VAL A 240 -7.50 26.45 14.92
CA VAL A 240 -6.03 26.58 14.98
C VAL A 240 -5.54 26.78 16.42
N ASP A 241 -6.07 27.76 17.15
CA ASP A 241 -5.60 28.06 18.52
C ASP A 241 -5.84 26.88 19.50
N PRO A 242 -7.02 26.24 19.52
CA PRO A 242 -7.22 25.04 20.33
C PRO A 242 -6.30 23.87 19.95
N LEU A 243 -6.02 23.69 18.65
CA LEU A 243 -5.11 22.64 18.17
C LEU A 243 -3.65 22.94 18.56
N ILE A 244 -3.21 24.21 18.50
CA ILE A 244 -1.90 24.63 18.99
C ILE A 244 -1.80 24.33 20.49
N ALA A 245 -2.78 24.73 21.28
CA ALA A 245 -2.80 24.45 22.72
C ALA A 245 -2.74 22.95 23.03
N MET A 246 -3.32 22.11 22.18
CA MET A 246 -3.22 20.65 22.31
C MET A 246 -1.83 20.12 21.90
N ALA A 247 -1.28 20.61 20.79
CA ALA A 247 0.04 20.22 20.30
C ALA A 247 1.17 20.65 21.25
N GLU A 248 0.95 21.71 22.03
CA GLU A 248 1.91 22.26 23.00
C GLU A 248 1.85 21.61 24.40
N LYS A 249 0.94 20.65 24.63
CA LYS A 249 0.89 19.95 25.92
C LYS A 249 2.22 19.21 26.20
N PRO A 250 2.74 19.23 27.43
CA PRO A 250 3.90 18.42 27.78
C PRO A 250 3.56 16.93 27.67
N ALA A 251 4.44 16.11 27.10
CA ALA A 251 4.24 14.65 26.99
C ALA A 251 4.37 13.99 28.37
N ALA A 252 3.30 14.03 29.16
CA ALA A 252 3.23 13.38 30.47
C ALA A 252 2.95 11.87 30.34
N ASP A 253 2.19 11.45 29.32
CA ASP A 253 1.84 10.06 29.06
C ASP A 253 1.63 9.78 27.55
N GLY A 254 1.36 8.51 27.21
CA GLY A 254 1.17 8.06 25.83
C GLY A 254 -0.08 8.66 25.15
N ALA A 255 -1.18 8.85 25.87
CA ALA A 255 -2.41 9.41 25.31
C ALA A 255 -2.22 10.90 24.96
N VAL A 256 -1.54 11.66 25.83
CA VAL A 256 -1.19 13.06 25.57
C VAL A 256 -0.27 13.16 24.36
N ARG A 257 0.72 12.27 24.22
CA ARG A 257 1.59 12.23 23.03
C ARG A 257 0.81 11.96 21.75
N GLU A 258 -0.12 11.00 21.78
CA GLU A 258 -0.97 10.70 20.62
C GLU A 258 -1.87 11.88 20.25
N SER A 259 -2.50 12.54 21.23
CA SER A 259 -3.32 13.73 20.99
C SER A 259 -2.50 14.87 20.37
N ARG A 260 -1.25 15.08 20.81
CA ARG A 260 -0.36 16.08 20.20
C ARG A 260 -0.06 15.77 18.75
N ILE A 261 0.27 14.51 18.45
CA ILE A 261 0.51 14.05 17.08
C ILE A 261 -0.71 14.33 16.21
N TRP A 262 -1.91 13.97 16.66
CA TRP A 262 -3.15 14.23 15.93
C TRP A 262 -3.45 15.72 15.77
N ALA A 263 -3.11 16.55 16.76
CA ALA A 263 -3.22 18.00 16.64
C ALA A 263 -2.28 18.55 15.57
N ILE A 264 -1.01 18.10 15.53
CA ILE A 264 -0.04 18.45 14.47
C ILE A 264 -0.55 18.04 13.09
N VAL A 265 -1.01 16.78 12.95
CA VAL A 265 -1.57 16.28 11.69
C VAL A 265 -2.75 17.15 11.24
N THR A 266 -3.62 17.53 12.17
CA THR A 266 -4.80 18.36 11.88
C THR A 266 -4.41 19.79 11.47
N LEU A 267 -3.47 20.41 12.19
CA LEU A 267 -2.93 21.73 11.85
C LEU A 267 -2.38 21.76 10.42
N CYS A 268 -1.61 20.74 10.05
CA CYS A 268 -1.06 20.60 8.69
C CYS A 268 -2.12 20.51 7.58
N ASN A 269 -3.34 20.10 7.91
CA ASN A 269 -4.45 19.96 6.97
C ASN A 269 -5.47 21.10 7.04
N SER A 270 -5.31 22.05 7.95
CA SER A 270 -6.22 23.21 8.09
C SER A 270 -6.13 24.21 6.94
N GLY A 271 -5.01 24.25 6.22
CA GLY A 271 -4.72 25.27 5.21
C GLY A 271 -4.52 26.69 5.76
N SER A 272 -4.47 26.85 7.09
CA SER A 272 -4.30 28.15 7.74
C SER A 272 -2.85 28.66 7.67
N PRO A 273 -2.61 29.93 7.29
CA PRO A 273 -1.28 30.55 7.36
C PRO A 273 -0.71 30.57 8.79
N ARG A 274 -1.57 30.71 9.80
CA ARG A 274 -1.16 30.68 11.22
C ARG A 274 -0.69 29.29 11.63
N ALA A 275 -1.37 28.24 11.16
CA ALA A 275 -0.92 26.86 11.37
C ALA A 275 0.41 26.60 10.64
N GLU A 276 0.59 27.13 9.43
CA GLU A 276 1.85 27.02 8.69
C GLU A 276 3.03 27.65 9.45
N GLU A 277 2.86 28.86 9.98
CA GLU A 277 3.86 29.54 10.82
C GLU A 277 4.21 28.74 12.07
N TYR A 278 3.19 28.20 12.76
CA TYR A 278 3.39 27.31 13.90
C TYR A 278 4.24 26.08 13.53
N ILE A 279 3.92 25.42 12.42
CA ILE A 279 4.63 24.21 11.98
C ILE A 279 6.06 24.55 11.56
N LEU A 280 6.30 25.64 10.85
CA LEU A 280 7.64 26.13 10.50
C LEU A 280 8.50 26.36 11.75
N ARG A 281 7.93 26.97 12.79
CA ARG A 281 8.60 27.16 14.07
C ARG A 281 8.95 25.81 14.71
N ARG A 282 8.01 24.84 14.72
CA ARG A 282 8.21 23.53 15.36
C ARG A 282 9.10 22.56 14.60
N ILE A 283 9.26 22.72 13.28
CA ILE A 283 10.29 22.00 12.52
C ILE A 283 11.71 22.40 13.00
N ARG A 284 11.89 23.67 13.39
CA ARG A 284 13.19 24.19 13.87
C ARG A 284 13.38 24.02 15.37
N ASP A 285 12.30 23.96 16.14
CA ASP A 285 12.31 23.78 17.58
C ASP A 285 11.15 22.88 18.03
N PRO A 286 11.30 21.55 17.89
CA PRO A 286 10.27 20.59 18.28
C PRO A 286 10.12 20.54 19.80
N ILE A 287 8.90 20.30 20.27
CA ILE A 287 8.63 20.12 21.70
C ILE A 287 9.09 18.73 22.15
N ASP A 288 8.88 17.73 21.30
CA ASP A 288 9.38 16.36 21.46
C ASP A 288 9.99 15.91 20.13
N PHE A 289 11.15 15.28 20.15
CA PHE A 289 11.81 14.81 18.93
C PHE A 289 11.01 13.74 18.17
N GLY A 290 10.10 13.03 18.85
CA GLY A 290 9.13 12.14 18.24
C GLY A 290 8.10 12.85 17.35
N ASP A 291 7.92 14.17 17.50
CA ASP A 291 7.03 14.96 16.65
C ASP A 291 7.64 15.25 15.29
N LEU A 292 8.97 15.25 15.15
CA LEU A 292 9.66 15.66 13.92
C LEU A 292 9.21 14.85 12.70
N SER A 293 9.02 13.54 12.84
CA SER A 293 8.51 12.70 11.76
C SER A 293 7.13 13.14 11.28
N PHE A 294 6.25 13.52 12.21
CA PHE A 294 4.90 13.97 11.88
C PHE A 294 4.87 15.39 11.32
N LEU A 295 5.65 16.30 11.92
CA LEU A 295 5.84 17.66 11.43
C LEU A 295 6.35 17.66 9.98
N THR A 296 7.39 16.89 9.70
CA THR A 296 8.01 16.83 8.37
C THR A 296 7.08 16.16 7.34
N TRP A 297 6.52 14.98 7.63
CA TRP A 297 5.67 14.26 6.69
C TRP A 297 4.33 14.96 6.42
N HIS A 298 3.61 15.36 7.48
CA HIS A 298 2.24 15.87 7.30
C HIS A 298 2.20 17.30 6.79
N SER A 299 3.29 18.07 6.93
CA SER A 299 3.37 19.44 6.41
C SER A 299 3.19 19.55 4.89
N GLN A 300 3.26 18.44 4.15
CA GLN A 300 2.87 18.38 2.73
C GLN A 300 1.43 18.81 2.49
N GLY A 301 0.56 18.71 3.51
CA GLY A 301 -0.83 19.16 3.47
C GLY A 301 -0.97 20.65 3.14
N PHE A 302 -0.01 21.49 3.56
CA PHE A 302 0.00 22.91 3.24
C PHE A 302 0.31 23.20 1.77
N ARG A 303 1.07 22.32 1.09
CA ARG A 303 1.66 22.58 -0.24
C ARG A 303 2.45 23.89 -0.30
N SER A 304 3.04 24.30 0.82
CA SER A 304 3.77 25.55 0.94
C SER A 304 5.22 25.43 0.46
N GLN A 305 5.65 26.41 -0.32
CA GLN A 305 7.04 26.54 -0.72
C GLN A 305 7.95 26.87 0.48
N LYS A 306 7.48 27.68 1.44
CA LYS A 306 8.25 28.04 2.64
C LYS A 306 8.58 26.80 3.49
N VAL A 307 7.59 25.94 3.68
CA VAL A 307 7.75 24.65 4.37
C VAL A 307 8.73 23.78 3.60
N THR A 308 8.54 23.65 2.29
CA THR A 308 9.40 22.84 1.43
C THR A 308 10.87 23.29 1.48
N ASP A 309 11.12 24.60 1.47
CA ASP A 309 12.48 25.15 1.57
C ASP A 309 13.09 24.97 2.96
N ALA A 310 12.30 25.12 4.01
CA ALA A 310 12.75 24.82 5.38
C ALA A 310 13.16 23.34 5.54
N LEU A 311 12.39 22.42 4.95
CA LEU A 311 12.70 20.99 4.98
C LEU A 311 13.93 20.63 4.14
N ARG A 312 14.13 21.26 2.98
CA ARG A 312 15.35 21.12 2.18
C ARG A 312 16.58 21.60 2.93
N GLN A 313 16.47 22.76 3.57
CA GLN A 313 17.55 23.32 4.38
C GLN A 313 17.87 22.41 5.56
N LEU A 314 16.84 21.89 6.25
CA LEU A 314 17.02 20.93 7.33
C LEU A 314 17.71 19.65 6.86
N ALA A 315 17.31 19.09 5.70
CA ALA A 315 17.97 17.93 5.13
C ALA A 315 19.46 18.20 4.84
N LEU A 316 19.77 19.37 4.27
CA LEU A 316 21.15 19.79 4.02
C LEU A 316 21.94 19.91 5.33
N GLU A 317 21.39 20.54 6.36
CA GLU A 317 22.04 20.69 7.66
C GLU A 317 22.35 19.33 8.30
N ILE A 318 21.39 18.39 8.28
CA ILE A 318 21.57 17.04 8.84
C ILE A 318 22.66 16.26 8.09
N VAL A 319 22.61 16.22 6.75
CA VAL A 319 23.54 15.39 5.97
C VAL A 319 24.95 15.99 5.80
N THR A 320 25.11 17.27 6.14
CA THR A 320 26.41 17.97 6.17
C THR A 320 26.97 18.13 7.58
N ASP A 321 26.31 17.56 8.59
CA ASP A 321 26.69 17.63 10.00
C ASP A 321 26.87 19.08 10.53
N LYS A 322 26.06 20.01 9.99
CA LYS A 322 25.98 21.39 10.50
C LYS A 322 25.21 21.43 11.81
N GLU A 323 25.38 22.51 12.57
CA GLU A 323 24.57 22.77 13.77
C GLU A 323 23.09 22.82 13.41
N LEU A 324 22.29 21.95 14.03
CA LEU A 324 20.84 21.88 13.80
C LEU A 324 20.12 23.00 14.56
N PRO A 325 18.97 23.49 14.06
CA PRO A 325 18.31 24.69 14.61
C PRO A 325 17.92 24.58 16.10
N TRP A 326 17.68 23.35 16.58
CA TRP A 326 17.25 23.07 17.95
C TRP A 326 18.40 22.81 18.94
N GLU A 327 19.66 22.68 18.47
CA GLU A 327 20.80 22.35 19.36
C GLU A 327 21.03 23.43 20.44
N LYS A 328 20.69 24.69 20.14
CA LYS A 328 20.80 25.80 21.10
C LYS A 328 19.83 25.68 22.28
N THR A 329 18.66 25.08 22.05
CA THR A 329 17.60 24.94 23.05
C THR A 329 17.68 23.59 23.78
N HIS A 330 18.06 22.52 23.07
CA HIS A 330 18.00 21.14 23.56
C HIS A 330 19.36 20.49 23.76
N GLY A 331 20.46 21.23 23.63
CA GLY A 331 21.82 20.70 23.75
C GLY A 331 22.34 20.01 22.49
N ARG A 332 23.67 19.85 22.39
CA ARG A 332 24.34 19.27 21.21
C ARG A 332 24.03 17.79 21.01
N GLU A 333 23.78 17.07 22.10
CA GLU A 333 23.39 15.66 22.11
C GLU A 333 22.09 15.39 21.35
N SER A 334 21.22 16.40 21.23
CA SER A 334 19.98 16.31 20.48
C SER A 334 20.17 16.11 18.97
N ARG A 335 21.38 16.35 18.45
CA ARG A 335 21.72 16.14 17.04
C ARG A 335 21.38 14.74 16.54
N ARG A 336 21.52 13.72 17.40
CA ARG A 336 21.20 12.32 17.08
C ARG A 336 19.77 12.10 16.56
N HIS A 337 18.85 13.02 16.83
CA HIS A 337 17.46 12.94 16.41
C HIS A 337 17.23 13.40 14.96
N GLY A 338 18.15 14.18 14.38
CA GLY A 338 18.04 14.70 13.01
C GLY A 338 17.86 13.61 11.96
N PRO A 339 18.73 12.59 11.88
CA PRO A 339 18.60 11.52 10.88
C PRO A 339 17.24 10.80 10.91
N GLY A 340 16.60 10.70 12.08
CA GLY A 340 15.32 10.01 12.25
C GLY A 340 14.14 10.65 11.50
N CYS A 341 14.24 11.92 11.10
CA CYS A 341 13.18 12.59 10.33
C CYS A 341 13.44 12.63 8.81
N LEU A 342 14.65 12.28 8.34
CA LEU A 342 15.02 12.44 6.92
C LEU A 342 14.14 11.62 5.97
N GLU A 343 13.73 10.42 6.36
CA GLU A 343 12.77 9.62 5.57
C GLU A 343 11.53 10.46 5.23
N TYR A 344 10.94 11.08 6.25
CA TYR A 344 9.69 11.82 6.15
C TYR A 344 9.87 13.16 5.43
N VAL A 345 11.03 13.79 5.59
CA VAL A 345 11.44 14.96 4.79
C VAL A 345 11.47 14.58 3.30
N PHE A 346 12.14 13.50 2.93
CA PHE A 346 12.22 13.10 1.53
C PHE A 346 10.87 12.64 0.97
N GLN A 347 10.05 11.98 1.78
CA GLN A 347 8.67 11.64 1.38
C GLN A 347 7.82 12.88 1.11
N HIS A 348 7.92 13.93 1.94
CA HIS A 348 7.28 15.23 1.67
C HIS A 348 7.76 15.79 0.33
N LEU A 349 9.07 15.82 0.09
CA LEU A 349 9.61 16.39 -1.16
C LEU A 349 9.11 15.62 -2.39
N ILE A 350 9.07 14.29 -2.33
CA ILE A 350 8.54 13.45 -3.41
C ILE A 350 7.06 13.77 -3.67
N SER A 351 6.24 13.89 -2.61
CA SER A 351 4.79 14.10 -2.78
C SER A 351 4.45 15.46 -3.39
N VAL A 352 5.24 16.50 -3.08
CA VAL A 352 5.09 17.84 -3.68
C VAL A 352 5.93 18.03 -4.94
N LYS A 353 6.59 16.97 -5.43
CA LYS A 353 7.51 16.99 -6.59
C LYS A 353 8.66 18.00 -6.46
N ALA A 354 9.09 18.27 -5.23
CA ALA A 354 10.28 19.05 -4.94
C ALA A 354 11.53 18.17 -4.99
N THR A 355 12.64 18.80 -5.36
CA THR A 355 13.93 18.13 -5.53
C THR A 355 14.95 18.51 -4.45
N VAL A 356 15.90 17.62 -4.19
CA VAL A 356 17.11 17.92 -3.38
C VAL A 356 18.34 18.10 -4.27
N SER A 357 19.41 18.68 -3.71
CA SER A 357 20.70 18.86 -4.38
C SER A 357 21.57 17.59 -4.34
N ASP A 358 22.61 17.57 -5.17
CA ASP A 358 23.62 16.49 -5.22
C ASP A 358 24.29 16.28 -3.84
N GLU A 359 24.55 17.36 -3.11
CA GLU A 359 25.15 17.32 -1.78
C GLU A 359 24.25 16.58 -0.78
N VAL A 360 22.93 16.83 -0.84
CA VAL A 360 21.96 16.16 0.03
C VAL A 360 21.85 14.68 -0.30
N ALA A 361 21.79 14.33 -1.59
CA ALA A 361 21.75 12.94 -2.03
C ALA A 361 23.01 12.18 -1.60
N ALA A 362 24.20 12.74 -1.86
CA ALA A 362 25.47 12.14 -1.47
C ALA A 362 25.60 12.01 0.06
N GLY A 363 25.14 13.01 0.81
CA GLY A 363 25.13 12.98 2.27
C GLY A 363 24.19 11.92 2.84
N ALA A 364 22.99 11.77 2.27
CA ALA A 364 22.06 10.71 2.68
C ALA A 364 22.64 9.30 2.44
N LEU A 365 23.39 9.10 1.35
CA LEU A 365 24.08 7.81 1.09
C LEU A 365 25.17 7.52 2.12
N ARG A 366 25.86 8.55 2.64
CA ARG A 366 26.90 8.39 3.68
C ARG A 366 26.34 8.01 5.05
N LEU A 367 25.07 8.31 5.33
CA LEU A 367 24.42 7.91 6.57
C LEU A 367 24.24 6.38 6.70
N GLY A 368 24.33 5.64 5.58
CA GLY A 368 24.29 4.19 5.58
C GLY A 368 22.90 3.56 5.81
N ASP A 369 21.86 4.35 6.07
CA ASP A 369 20.47 3.87 6.14
C ASP A 369 19.91 3.64 4.72
N PRO A 370 19.62 2.39 4.31
CA PRO A 370 19.18 2.10 2.95
C PRO A 370 17.81 2.69 2.59
N LYS A 371 16.95 2.90 3.59
CA LYS A 371 15.60 3.43 3.41
C LYS A 371 15.66 4.94 3.19
N VAL A 372 16.40 5.65 4.04
CA VAL A 372 16.65 7.10 3.89
C VAL A 372 17.36 7.38 2.57
N ALA A 373 18.40 6.62 2.25
CA ALA A 373 19.11 6.70 0.97
C ALA A 373 18.19 6.50 -0.25
N ALA A 374 17.30 5.51 -0.21
CA ALA A 374 16.37 5.24 -1.31
C ALA A 374 15.41 6.41 -1.54
N PHE A 375 14.83 6.97 -0.47
CA PHE A 375 13.96 8.15 -0.59
C PHE A 375 14.73 9.40 -1.03
N ALA A 376 15.96 9.60 -0.56
CA ALA A 376 16.81 10.70 -1.02
C ALA A 376 17.03 10.64 -2.54
N LEU A 377 17.37 9.46 -3.08
CA LEU A 377 17.55 9.27 -4.53
C LEU A 377 16.25 9.48 -5.32
N GLN A 378 15.08 9.15 -4.74
CA GLN A 378 13.78 9.42 -5.35
C GLN A 378 13.39 10.91 -5.32
N ALA A 379 13.82 11.65 -4.30
CA ALA A 379 13.63 13.10 -4.20
C ALA A 379 14.70 13.89 -4.98
N TRP A 380 15.79 13.27 -5.41
CA TRP A 380 16.93 13.98 -5.99
C TRP A 380 16.81 14.22 -7.49
N ALA A 381 17.11 15.43 -7.94
CA ALA A 381 17.32 15.73 -9.36
C ALA A 381 18.81 16.05 -9.58
N PRO A 382 19.58 15.14 -10.22
CA PRO A 382 21.00 15.35 -10.45
C PRO A 382 21.25 16.61 -11.27
N GLY A 383 22.27 17.39 -10.88
CA GLY A 383 22.69 18.55 -11.66
C GLY A 383 23.26 18.20 -13.04
N SER A 384 23.75 16.97 -13.21
CA SER A 384 24.25 16.43 -14.48
C SER A 384 24.37 14.90 -14.44
N ALA A 385 24.54 14.28 -15.61
CA ALA A 385 24.91 12.86 -15.73
C ALA A 385 26.17 12.50 -14.93
N GLN A 386 27.18 13.36 -14.96
CA GLN A 386 28.43 13.15 -14.23
C GLN A 386 28.21 13.16 -12.72
N SER A 387 27.39 14.09 -12.22
CA SER A 387 27.03 14.15 -10.81
C SER A 387 26.17 12.95 -10.39
N ALA A 388 25.28 12.51 -11.27
CA ALA A 388 24.47 11.31 -11.07
C ALA A 388 25.35 10.07 -10.81
N ILE A 389 26.32 9.86 -11.70
CA ILE A 389 27.28 8.77 -11.60
C ILE A 389 28.15 8.92 -10.35
N ALA A 390 28.73 10.10 -10.10
CA ALA A 390 29.62 10.33 -8.97
C ALA A 390 28.95 10.05 -7.62
N THR A 391 27.68 10.45 -7.47
CA THR A 391 26.92 10.27 -6.23
C THR A 391 26.53 8.80 -6.01
N VAL A 392 26.11 8.08 -7.05
CA VAL A 392 25.63 6.69 -6.95
C VAL A 392 26.78 5.69 -6.97
N LYS A 393 27.92 6.00 -7.62
CA LYS A 393 29.08 5.12 -7.78
C LYS A 393 29.50 4.39 -6.49
N PRO A 394 29.56 5.02 -5.30
CA PRO A 394 29.94 4.33 -4.08
C PRO A 394 29.08 3.10 -3.76
N LEU A 395 27.80 3.10 -4.15
CA LEU A 395 26.89 1.96 -3.95
C LEU A 395 27.38 0.71 -4.69
N PHE A 396 27.96 0.85 -5.89
CA PHE A 396 28.48 -0.30 -6.64
C PHE A 396 29.65 -0.99 -5.94
N SER A 397 30.31 -0.33 -4.98
CA SER A 397 31.37 -0.92 -4.16
C SER A 397 30.88 -1.45 -2.81
N GLN A 398 29.60 -1.23 -2.45
CA GLN A 398 29.00 -1.67 -1.19
C GLN A 398 28.45 -3.09 -1.31
N ARG A 399 28.56 -3.85 -0.22
CA ARG A 399 27.99 -5.21 -0.09
C ARG A 399 26.60 -5.14 0.52
N GLY A 400 25.79 -6.17 0.27
CA GLY A 400 24.50 -6.34 0.95
C GLY A 400 23.48 -5.23 0.67
N LEU A 401 23.59 -4.54 -0.47
CA LEU A 401 22.68 -3.45 -0.81
C LEU A 401 21.23 -3.90 -0.86
N HIS A 402 20.38 -3.17 -0.14
CA HIS A 402 18.94 -3.42 -0.13
C HIS A 402 18.34 -3.25 -1.55
N PRO A 403 17.47 -4.17 -2.02
CA PRO A 403 16.88 -4.10 -3.35
C PRO A 403 16.21 -2.77 -3.69
N ASN A 404 15.50 -2.14 -2.74
CA ASN A 404 14.86 -0.83 -2.98
C ASN A 404 15.86 0.31 -3.24
N LEU A 405 17.06 0.22 -2.65
CA LEU A 405 18.12 1.20 -2.89
C LEU A 405 18.70 1.01 -4.30
N LYS A 406 18.97 -0.24 -4.71
CA LYS A 406 19.35 -0.57 -6.11
C LYS A 406 18.32 -0.04 -7.10
N LYS A 407 17.02 -0.31 -6.85
CA LYS A 407 15.90 0.18 -7.69
C LYS A 407 15.90 1.70 -7.81
N SER A 408 16.06 2.41 -6.70
CA SER A 408 16.03 3.89 -6.69
C SER A 408 17.25 4.47 -7.42
N ALA A 409 18.44 3.90 -7.22
CA ALA A 409 19.66 4.26 -7.93
C ALA A 409 19.57 3.99 -9.44
N MET A 410 19.08 2.81 -9.83
CA MET A 410 18.86 2.43 -11.23
C MET A 410 17.87 3.36 -11.91
N ALA A 411 16.70 3.58 -11.30
CA ALA A 411 15.69 4.50 -11.83
C ALA A 411 16.29 5.89 -12.10
N ARG A 412 17.11 6.40 -11.16
CA ARG A 412 17.71 7.71 -11.32
C ARG A 412 18.78 7.77 -12.41
N LEU A 413 19.66 6.76 -12.48
CA LEU A 413 20.67 6.68 -13.54
C LEU A 413 20.03 6.53 -14.92
N THR A 414 19.02 5.67 -15.07
CA THR A 414 18.28 5.51 -16.34
C THR A 414 17.61 6.81 -16.76
N GLU A 415 17.00 7.55 -15.82
CA GLU A 415 16.37 8.84 -16.14
C GLU A 415 17.40 9.90 -16.56
N THR A 416 18.53 9.97 -15.87
CA THR A 416 19.53 11.04 -16.09
C THR A 416 20.41 10.77 -17.31
N LEU A 417 20.70 9.50 -17.60
CA LEU A 417 21.50 9.06 -18.74
C LEU A 417 20.63 8.78 -19.99
N ARG A 418 19.42 9.32 -20.03
CA ARG A 418 18.50 9.14 -21.16
C ARG A 418 19.14 9.68 -22.43
N GLY A 419 19.48 8.78 -23.35
CA GLY A 419 20.19 9.07 -24.61
C GLY A 419 21.48 8.28 -24.78
N ASP A 420 22.07 7.80 -23.69
CA ASP A 420 23.12 6.79 -23.74
C ASP A 420 22.51 5.37 -23.79
N PRO A 421 23.25 4.36 -24.27
CA PRO A 421 22.85 2.96 -24.19
C PRO A 421 23.00 2.42 -22.75
N PHE A 422 22.53 3.18 -21.75
CA PHE A 422 22.51 2.76 -20.36
C PHE A 422 21.38 1.75 -20.15
N PRO A 423 21.57 0.70 -19.32
CA PRO A 423 20.53 -0.28 -19.04
C PRO A 423 19.25 0.37 -18.52
N ALA A 424 18.14 0.09 -19.19
CA ALA A 424 16.83 0.59 -18.78
C ALA A 424 16.40 -0.09 -17.48
N TYR A 425 15.91 0.71 -16.53
CA TYR A 425 15.23 0.20 -15.35
C TYR A 425 13.75 -0.04 -15.64
N ASP A 426 13.29 -1.26 -15.41
CA ASP A 426 11.88 -1.64 -15.38
C ASP A 426 11.53 -2.12 -13.96
N ARG A 427 10.36 -1.75 -13.46
CA ARG A 427 9.85 -2.17 -12.15
C ARG A 427 9.55 -3.67 -12.09
N THR A 428 9.36 -4.31 -13.24
CA THR A 428 9.02 -5.74 -13.34
C THR A 428 10.24 -6.65 -13.50
N THR A 429 11.40 -6.10 -13.86
CA THR A 429 12.61 -6.89 -14.10
C THR A 429 13.36 -7.21 -12.82
N ASP A 430 14.18 -8.27 -12.90
CA ASP A 430 15.12 -8.61 -11.84
C ASP A 430 16.08 -7.44 -11.60
N VAL A 431 16.02 -6.87 -10.39
CA VAL A 431 16.85 -5.74 -10.00
C VAL A 431 18.34 -6.10 -9.99
N ASP A 432 18.69 -7.35 -9.70
CA ASP A 432 20.08 -7.79 -9.64
C ASP A 432 20.67 -7.92 -11.05
N ALA A 433 19.87 -8.38 -12.02
CA ALA A 433 20.23 -8.36 -13.44
C ALA A 433 20.50 -6.94 -13.94
N GLY A 434 19.58 -6.00 -13.66
CA GLY A 434 19.73 -4.60 -14.03
C GLY A 434 20.93 -3.94 -13.35
N TRP A 435 21.17 -4.25 -12.07
CA TRP A 435 22.31 -3.74 -11.30
C TRP A 435 23.64 -4.27 -11.84
N GLN A 436 23.72 -5.56 -12.19
CA GLN A 436 24.89 -6.15 -12.86
C GLN A 436 25.18 -5.43 -14.18
N ALA A 437 24.17 -5.30 -15.04
CA ALA A 437 24.33 -4.62 -16.33
C ALA A 437 24.79 -3.17 -16.18
N ALA A 438 24.24 -2.43 -15.21
CA ALA A 438 24.64 -1.06 -14.95
C ALA A 438 26.09 -0.95 -14.48
N GLY A 439 26.54 -1.84 -13.60
CA GLY A 439 27.93 -1.84 -13.15
C GLY A 439 28.91 -2.20 -14.27
N LEU A 440 28.55 -3.15 -15.15
CA LEU A 440 29.36 -3.47 -16.33
C LEU A 440 29.40 -2.30 -17.34
N TRP A 441 28.28 -1.59 -17.52
CA TRP A 441 28.24 -0.38 -18.33
C TRP A 441 29.13 0.73 -17.74
N LEU A 442 29.05 0.95 -16.43
CA LEU A 442 29.91 1.92 -15.74
C LEU A 442 31.39 1.54 -15.89
N ALA A 443 31.71 0.25 -15.85
CA ALA A 443 33.07 -0.24 -16.08
C ALA A 443 33.55 0.01 -17.52
N SER A 444 32.72 -0.26 -18.53
CA SER A 444 33.07 -0.06 -19.94
C SER A 444 33.28 1.42 -20.29
N LYS A 445 32.59 2.32 -19.59
CA LYS A 445 32.78 3.77 -19.67
C LYS A 445 33.93 4.29 -18.79
N GLY A 446 34.58 3.42 -18.01
CA GLY A 446 35.71 3.78 -17.16
C GLY A 446 35.34 4.47 -15.84
N TYR A 447 34.08 4.37 -15.39
CA TYR A 447 33.67 4.90 -14.09
C TYR A 447 33.96 3.93 -12.93
N LEU A 448 33.93 2.62 -13.18
CA LEU A 448 34.36 1.57 -12.25
C LEU A 448 35.63 0.91 -12.76
N LYS A 449 36.73 0.98 -12.00
CA LYS A 449 38.05 0.44 -12.41
C LYS A 449 38.74 -0.30 -11.27
N GLY A 450 39.68 -1.18 -11.64
CA GLY A 450 40.56 -1.88 -10.71
C GLY A 450 39.79 -2.57 -9.59
N ASP A 451 40.19 -2.29 -8.35
CA ASP A 451 39.62 -2.87 -7.14
C ASP A 451 38.11 -2.60 -6.97
N GLU A 452 37.60 -1.45 -7.42
CA GLU A 452 36.16 -1.13 -7.32
C GLU A 452 35.34 -2.11 -8.17
N LEU A 453 35.81 -2.40 -9.39
CA LEU A 453 35.16 -3.35 -10.28
C LEU A 453 35.24 -4.78 -9.72
N VAL A 454 36.39 -5.18 -9.18
CA VAL A 454 36.55 -6.50 -8.54
C VAL A 454 35.62 -6.63 -7.33
N ARG A 455 35.51 -5.60 -6.49
CA ARG A 455 34.57 -5.58 -5.35
C ARG A 455 33.13 -5.67 -5.81
N PHE A 456 32.75 -4.92 -6.84
CA PHE A 456 31.42 -4.96 -7.43
C PHE A 456 31.07 -6.36 -7.93
N LEU A 457 31.87 -6.92 -8.85
CA LEU A 457 31.59 -8.23 -9.46
C LEU A 457 31.54 -9.33 -8.40
N ARG A 458 32.47 -9.32 -7.45
CA ARG A 458 32.45 -10.27 -6.33
C ARG A 458 31.21 -10.12 -5.46
N SER A 459 30.70 -8.90 -5.24
CA SER A 459 29.45 -8.71 -4.50
C SER A 459 28.24 -9.29 -5.25
N GLN A 460 28.25 -9.24 -6.59
CA GLN A 460 27.16 -9.80 -7.40
C GLN A 460 27.08 -11.32 -7.29
N VAL A 461 28.19 -12.01 -6.97
CA VAL A 461 28.22 -13.46 -6.76
C VAL A 461 27.21 -13.90 -5.70
N PHE A 462 26.99 -13.05 -4.68
CA PHE A 462 26.06 -13.35 -3.60
C PHE A 462 24.60 -13.01 -3.92
N CYS A 463 24.34 -12.24 -4.99
CA CYS A 463 23.01 -11.77 -5.37
C CYS A 463 22.41 -12.54 -6.55
N VAL A 464 23.19 -12.85 -7.58
CA VAL A 464 22.65 -13.47 -8.81
C VAL A 464 22.19 -14.90 -8.60
N ARG A 465 21.12 -15.29 -9.31
CA ARG A 465 20.49 -16.62 -9.18
C ARG A 465 20.25 -17.33 -10.50
N THR A 466 20.27 -16.64 -11.64
CA THR A 466 20.01 -17.26 -12.95
C THR A 466 21.30 -17.77 -13.60
N PRO A 467 21.29 -18.93 -14.26
CA PRO A 467 22.46 -19.49 -14.94
C PRO A 467 23.10 -18.51 -15.94
N GLU A 468 22.28 -17.74 -16.66
CA GLU A 468 22.76 -16.80 -17.68
C GLU A 468 23.60 -15.67 -17.05
N LEU A 469 23.13 -15.12 -15.91
CA LEU A 469 23.86 -14.08 -15.19
C LEU A 469 25.09 -14.63 -14.50
N GLN A 470 25.03 -15.86 -13.99
CA GLN A 470 26.17 -16.56 -13.42
C GLN A 470 27.28 -16.74 -14.46
N GLN A 471 26.94 -17.26 -15.65
CA GLN A 471 27.91 -17.47 -16.72
C GLN A 471 28.58 -16.17 -17.15
N GLN A 472 27.79 -15.09 -17.32
CA GLN A 472 28.32 -13.76 -17.62
C GLN A 472 29.27 -13.26 -16.52
N LEU A 473 28.86 -13.40 -15.25
CA LEU A 473 29.64 -12.93 -14.10
C LEU A 473 30.97 -13.67 -13.96
N VAL A 474 30.99 -14.99 -14.21
CA VAL A 474 32.22 -15.79 -14.18
C VAL A 474 33.20 -15.30 -15.26
N GLY A 475 32.72 -15.07 -16.49
CA GLY A 475 33.56 -14.55 -17.57
C GLY A 475 34.13 -13.16 -17.27
N GLU A 476 33.33 -12.27 -16.69
CA GLU A 476 33.80 -10.93 -16.31
C GLU A 476 34.81 -10.97 -15.15
N LEU A 477 34.58 -11.81 -14.14
CA LEU A 477 35.53 -12.00 -13.05
C LEU A 477 36.86 -12.56 -13.56
N GLN A 478 36.84 -13.56 -14.45
CA GLN A 478 38.05 -14.10 -15.06
C GLN A 478 38.85 -13.01 -15.77
N ARG A 479 38.19 -12.17 -16.58
CA ARG A 479 38.81 -11.09 -17.33
C ARG A 479 39.45 -10.03 -16.42
N VAL A 480 38.79 -9.69 -15.32
CA VAL A 480 39.21 -8.57 -14.45
C VAL A 480 40.22 -9.01 -13.38
N VAL A 481 40.03 -10.20 -12.79
CA VAL A 481 40.87 -10.72 -11.70
C VAL A 481 42.11 -11.45 -12.24
N GLY A 482 42.01 -12.07 -13.42
CA GLY A 482 43.11 -12.77 -14.07
C GLY A 482 43.56 -14.02 -13.30
N ALA A 483 44.87 -14.18 -13.12
CA ALA A 483 45.49 -15.41 -12.62
C ALA A 483 45.05 -15.83 -11.19
N ALA A 484 44.52 -14.90 -10.40
CA ALA A 484 44.02 -15.18 -9.04
C ALA A 484 42.59 -15.77 -9.02
N PHE A 485 41.90 -15.81 -10.16
CA PHE A 485 40.55 -16.38 -10.29
C PHE A 485 40.62 -17.89 -10.59
N PRO A 486 39.78 -18.74 -9.97
CA PRO A 486 39.89 -20.20 -10.10
C PRO A 486 39.45 -20.73 -11.47
N VAL A 487 38.55 -20.04 -12.17
CA VAL A 487 38.03 -20.48 -13.47
C VAL A 487 38.89 -19.91 -14.60
N ARG A 488 39.44 -20.80 -15.44
CA ARG A 488 40.32 -20.43 -16.57
C ARG A 488 39.69 -20.65 -17.94
N SER A 489 38.54 -21.33 -18.00
CA SER A 489 37.85 -21.58 -19.25
C SER A 489 37.27 -20.27 -19.80
N PRO A 490 37.52 -19.92 -21.08
CA PRO A 490 36.90 -18.74 -21.71
C PRO A 490 35.39 -18.91 -21.90
N GLN A 491 34.87 -20.15 -21.79
CA GLN A 491 33.44 -20.45 -21.75
C GLN A 491 33.14 -21.20 -20.45
N PRO A 492 32.60 -20.52 -19.42
CA PRO A 492 32.31 -21.16 -18.15
C PRO A 492 31.28 -22.27 -18.30
N VAL A 493 31.54 -23.41 -17.65
CA VAL A 493 30.69 -24.60 -17.60
C VAL A 493 30.00 -24.66 -16.24
N LEU A 494 28.68 -24.45 -16.25
CA LEU A 494 27.84 -24.54 -15.06
C LEU A 494 27.43 -25.99 -14.80
N PRO A 495 27.27 -26.41 -13.52
CA PRO A 495 27.36 -25.61 -12.30
C PRO A 495 28.77 -25.52 -11.68
N GLN A 496 29.73 -26.30 -12.16
CA GLN A 496 31.07 -26.46 -11.57
C GLN A 496 31.86 -25.16 -11.47
N ASP A 497 31.90 -24.37 -12.55
CA ASP A 497 32.61 -23.09 -12.57
C ASP A 497 31.93 -22.05 -11.67
N TRP A 498 30.61 -22.12 -11.50
CA TRP A 498 29.91 -21.29 -10.52
C TRP A 498 30.26 -21.69 -9.10
N ASN A 499 30.34 -22.99 -8.81
CA ASN A 499 30.76 -23.52 -7.53
C ASN A 499 32.18 -23.07 -7.15
N ALA A 500 33.12 -23.11 -8.08
CA ALA A 500 34.45 -22.54 -7.88
C ALA A 500 34.40 -21.02 -7.61
N THR A 501 33.53 -20.31 -8.32
CA THR A 501 33.40 -18.85 -8.25
C THR A 501 32.86 -18.36 -6.91
N TRP A 502 31.74 -18.92 -6.42
CA TRP A 502 31.20 -18.47 -5.14
C TRP A 502 32.05 -18.92 -3.95
N ARG A 503 32.77 -20.05 -4.03
CA ARG A 503 33.76 -20.45 -3.01
C ARG A 503 34.94 -19.48 -2.96
N TRP A 504 35.45 -19.07 -4.12
CA TRP A 504 36.47 -18.01 -4.20
C TRP A 504 35.96 -16.70 -3.64
N ALA A 505 34.71 -16.32 -3.94
CA ALA A 505 34.10 -15.10 -3.43
C ALA A 505 33.95 -15.15 -1.90
N LEU A 506 33.56 -16.28 -1.31
CA LEU A 506 33.51 -16.48 0.15
C LEU A 506 34.90 -16.30 0.78
N LYS A 507 35.92 -16.99 0.24
CA LYS A 507 37.29 -16.98 0.79
C LYS A 507 37.96 -15.62 0.70
N THR A 508 37.78 -14.92 -0.42
CA THR A 508 38.45 -13.64 -0.67
C THR A 508 37.59 -12.44 -0.27
N GLY A 509 36.29 -12.65 -0.10
CA GLY A 509 35.34 -11.61 0.26
C GLY A 509 35.56 -11.11 1.68
N GLY A 510 35.83 -11.99 2.65
CA GLY A 510 35.78 -11.58 4.06
C GLY A 510 34.37 -11.16 4.45
N LEU A 511 33.38 -11.99 4.08
CA LEU A 511 32.05 -11.95 4.69
C LEU A 511 32.18 -12.39 6.14
N ASP A 512 31.33 -11.89 7.02
CA ASP A 512 31.22 -12.50 8.34
C ASP A 512 30.64 -13.92 8.22
N LYS A 513 30.85 -14.71 9.27
CA LYS A 513 30.46 -16.12 9.29
C LYS A 513 28.94 -16.27 9.13
N ASP A 514 28.14 -15.38 9.69
CA ASP A 514 26.68 -15.50 9.69
C ASP A 514 26.10 -15.18 8.31
N GLU A 515 26.60 -14.15 7.64
CA GLU A 515 26.26 -13.81 6.26
C GLU A 515 26.69 -14.90 5.28
N ALA A 516 27.88 -15.47 5.45
CA ALA A 516 28.37 -16.58 4.63
C ALA A 516 27.48 -17.82 4.78
N VAL A 517 27.15 -18.21 6.02
CA VAL A 517 26.27 -19.35 6.30
C VAL A 517 24.87 -19.09 5.75
N ARG A 518 24.34 -17.87 5.90
CA ARG A 518 23.04 -17.50 5.35
C ARG A 518 23.01 -17.60 3.82
N PHE A 519 24.05 -17.09 3.14
CA PHE A 519 24.17 -17.23 1.69
C PHE A 519 24.14 -18.71 1.26
N LEU A 520 24.93 -19.57 1.92
CA LEU A 520 24.98 -21.01 1.63
C LEU A 520 23.63 -21.68 1.87
N CYS A 521 22.97 -21.39 2.99
CA CYS A 521 21.63 -21.91 3.29
C CYS A 521 20.60 -21.43 2.27
N ASP A 522 20.67 -20.17 1.82
CA ASP A 522 19.75 -19.65 0.81
C ASP A 522 19.88 -20.39 -0.53
N GLN A 523 21.07 -20.90 -0.89
CA GLN A 523 21.25 -21.79 -2.06
C GLN A 523 20.61 -23.17 -1.87
N MET A 524 20.40 -23.64 -0.64
CA MET A 524 19.83 -24.95 -0.33
C MET A 524 18.29 -24.98 -0.30
N ARG A 525 17.61 -23.82 -0.32
CA ARG A 525 16.15 -23.70 -0.07
C ARG A 525 15.26 -24.43 -1.09
N GLU A 526 15.77 -24.74 -2.28
CA GLU A 526 15.06 -25.49 -3.31
C GLU A 526 15.76 -26.84 -3.57
N PRO A 527 15.75 -27.78 -2.62
CA PRO A 527 16.62 -28.96 -2.61
C PRO A 527 16.46 -29.83 -3.87
N ASP A 528 15.26 -29.91 -4.45
CA ASP A 528 14.98 -30.69 -5.66
C ASP A 528 15.56 -30.09 -6.95
N LYS A 529 16.05 -28.84 -6.89
CA LYS A 529 16.64 -28.14 -8.04
C LYS A 529 18.16 -27.99 -7.96
N VAL A 530 18.77 -28.41 -6.85
CA VAL A 530 20.23 -28.33 -6.67
C VAL A 530 20.86 -29.64 -7.14
N ASP A 531 21.77 -29.56 -8.10
CA ASP A 531 22.52 -30.69 -8.62
C ASP A 531 23.54 -31.24 -7.59
N ASP A 532 23.99 -32.48 -7.79
CA ASP A 532 24.86 -33.19 -6.87
C ASP A 532 26.22 -32.50 -6.65
N ASP A 533 26.81 -31.90 -7.69
CA ASP A 533 28.07 -31.17 -7.57
C ASP A 533 27.90 -29.94 -6.67
N SER A 534 26.79 -29.20 -6.85
CA SER A 534 26.42 -28.07 -6.01
C SER A 534 26.08 -28.49 -4.58
N ARG A 535 25.37 -29.60 -4.38
CA ARG A 535 25.08 -30.16 -3.05
C ARG A 535 26.37 -30.46 -2.28
N ARG A 536 27.32 -31.15 -2.91
CA ARG A 536 28.63 -31.47 -2.31
C ARG A 536 29.39 -30.20 -1.96
N ALA A 537 29.46 -29.24 -2.89
CA ALA A 537 30.16 -27.99 -2.68
C ALA A 537 29.56 -27.18 -1.51
N LEU A 538 28.23 -27.13 -1.39
CA LEU A 538 27.53 -26.44 -0.30
C LEU A 538 27.82 -27.09 1.06
N LEU A 539 27.76 -28.42 1.18
CA LEU A 539 28.06 -29.11 2.43
C LEU A 539 29.50 -28.86 2.88
N ILE A 540 30.47 -28.93 1.96
CA ILE A 540 31.88 -28.65 2.26
C ILE A 540 32.04 -27.20 2.72
N ALA A 541 31.46 -26.24 2.00
CA ALA A 541 31.55 -24.83 2.37
C ALA A 541 30.88 -24.55 3.73
N LEU A 542 29.76 -25.19 4.04
CA LEU A 542 29.12 -25.10 5.34
C LEU A 542 29.98 -25.70 6.45
N LYS A 543 30.66 -26.83 6.20
CA LYS A 543 31.62 -27.42 7.15
C LYS A 543 32.79 -26.48 7.43
N GLU A 544 33.31 -25.82 6.38
CA GLU A 544 34.37 -24.81 6.51
C GLU A 544 33.92 -23.61 7.36
N GLN A 545 32.67 -23.14 7.23
CA GLN A 545 32.15 -22.01 8.01
C GLN A 545 31.74 -22.39 9.43
N LEU A 546 31.00 -23.48 9.60
CA LEU A 546 30.38 -23.89 10.87
C LEU A 546 31.33 -24.71 11.75
N GLY A 547 32.34 -25.35 11.18
CA GLY A 547 33.40 -26.05 11.90
C GLY A 547 32.98 -27.42 12.43
N ALA A 548 33.55 -27.81 13.57
CA ALA A 548 33.41 -29.17 14.10
C ALA A 548 31.95 -29.58 14.37
N GLU A 549 31.10 -28.63 14.76
CA GLU A 549 29.69 -28.89 15.12
C GLU A 549 28.79 -29.29 13.96
N PHE A 550 29.16 -28.94 12.72
CA PHE A 550 28.37 -29.30 11.54
C PHE A 550 28.55 -30.80 11.22
N PRO A 551 27.46 -31.58 11.05
CA PRO A 551 27.50 -33.05 11.06
C PRO A 551 27.94 -33.65 9.72
N LEU A 552 28.86 -33.00 9.01
CA LEU A 552 29.54 -33.58 7.85
C LEU A 552 30.77 -34.39 8.32
N PRO A 553 30.81 -35.72 8.14
CA PRO A 553 31.88 -36.58 8.67
C PRO A 553 33.23 -36.36 8.00
N SER A 554 33.23 -36.15 6.68
CA SER A 554 34.44 -35.94 5.88
C SER A 554 34.19 -34.93 4.76
N MET A 555 35.15 -34.04 4.52
CA MET A 555 35.13 -33.13 3.37
C MET A 555 35.65 -33.79 2.09
N GLU A 556 36.35 -34.93 2.19
CA GLU A 556 36.95 -35.63 1.04
C GLU A 556 36.01 -36.66 0.42
N LYS A 557 35.14 -37.27 1.24
CA LYS A 557 34.19 -38.30 0.82
C LYS A 557 32.80 -37.91 1.32
N VAL A 558 32.09 -37.13 0.50
CA VAL A 558 30.71 -36.71 0.77
C VAL A 558 29.76 -37.75 0.15
N ASP A 559 29.00 -38.43 1.01
CA ASP A 559 27.95 -39.37 0.63
C ASP A 559 26.62 -38.62 0.61
N LEU A 560 26.19 -38.15 -0.57
CA LEU A 560 25.01 -37.29 -0.69
C LEU A 560 23.72 -37.96 -0.21
N ASP A 561 23.61 -39.28 -0.30
CA ASP A 561 22.40 -39.99 0.12
C ASP A 561 22.18 -39.89 1.63
N ASN A 562 23.27 -39.85 2.40
CA ASN A 562 23.24 -39.77 3.86
C ASN A 562 23.56 -38.37 4.40
N ASP A 563 24.58 -37.70 3.86
CA ASP A 563 25.09 -36.43 4.36
C ASP A 563 24.15 -35.26 4.07
N TRP A 564 23.51 -35.23 2.90
CA TRP A 564 22.59 -34.15 2.52
C TRP A 564 21.37 -34.07 3.45
N PRO A 565 20.57 -35.14 3.65
CA PRO A 565 19.46 -35.08 4.59
C PRO A 565 19.91 -34.86 6.04
N THR A 566 21.02 -35.48 6.47
CA THR A 566 21.54 -35.33 7.84
C THR A 566 21.94 -33.88 8.14
N CYS A 567 22.74 -33.27 7.26
CA CYS A 567 23.16 -31.88 7.40
C CYS A 567 21.99 -30.90 7.25
N GLY A 568 21.08 -31.15 6.29
CA GLY A 568 19.88 -30.34 6.08
C GLY A 568 18.98 -30.29 7.32
N ASN A 569 18.71 -31.45 7.93
CA ASN A 569 17.91 -31.53 9.16
C ASN A 569 18.57 -30.80 10.32
N TRP A 570 19.89 -30.96 10.48
CA TRP A 570 20.64 -30.24 11.51
C TRP A 570 20.54 -28.72 11.35
N LEU A 571 20.64 -28.20 10.12
CA LEU A 571 20.49 -26.77 9.85
C LEU A 571 19.09 -26.24 10.19
N ILE A 572 18.05 -27.05 9.96
CA ILE A 572 16.66 -26.74 10.32
C ILE A 572 16.52 -26.71 11.85
N GLU A 573 17.02 -27.72 12.55
CA GLU A 573 16.96 -27.83 14.01
C GLU A 573 17.69 -26.68 14.71
N LYS A 574 18.84 -26.26 14.16
CA LYS A 574 19.60 -25.09 14.65
C LYS A 574 19.00 -23.74 14.22
N GLY A 575 17.97 -23.74 13.38
CA GLY A 575 17.21 -22.54 13.03
C GLY A 575 17.81 -21.69 11.90
N PHE A 576 18.77 -22.20 11.12
CA PHE A 576 19.45 -21.43 10.07
C PHE A 576 18.55 -21.02 8.89
N PHE A 577 17.46 -21.75 8.64
CA PHE A 577 16.48 -21.39 7.60
C PHE A 577 15.43 -20.38 8.05
N GLY A 578 15.47 -19.96 9.32
CA GLY A 578 14.44 -19.16 9.99
C GLY A 578 13.15 -19.96 10.21
N LYS A 579 12.24 -19.43 11.04
CA LYS A 579 10.88 -19.99 11.10
C LYS A 579 10.28 -19.88 9.70
N PRO A 580 9.64 -20.93 9.16
CA PRO A 580 8.93 -20.81 7.89
C PRO A 580 8.04 -19.57 8.00
N LYS A 581 8.25 -18.59 7.12
CA LYS A 581 7.30 -17.50 6.96
C LYS A 581 5.97 -18.20 6.82
N LYS A 582 5.00 -17.92 7.70
CA LYS A 582 3.62 -18.32 7.47
C LYS A 582 3.27 -17.74 6.11
N THR A 583 3.40 -18.54 5.07
CA THR A 583 2.81 -18.27 3.78
C THR A 583 1.38 -17.97 4.15
N ARG A 584 0.91 -16.77 3.80
CA ARG A 584 -0.48 -16.41 3.91
C ARG A 584 -1.20 -17.24 2.84
N ALA A 585 -1.22 -18.56 3.02
CA ALA A 585 -2.12 -19.50 2.39
C ALA A 585 -3.49 -19.26 3.02
N LYS A 586 -4.07 -18.09 2.72
CA LYS A 586 -5.52 -17.97 2.66
C LYS A 586 -5.90 -18.62 1.34
N ALA A 587 -6.54 -19.79 1.47
CA ALA A 587 -7.44 -20.46 0.53
C ALA A 587 -7.10 -21.96 0.44
N LYS A 588 -8.09 -22.78 0.80
CA LYS A 588 -8.15 -24.26 0.79
C LYS A 588 -7.81 -24.99 2.10
N ALA A 589 -8.52 -24.62 3.16
CA ALA A 589 -8.81 -25.55 4.26
C ALA A 589 -10.17 -25.19 4.92
N GLN A 590 -11.20 -25.04 4.10
CA GLN A 590 -12.61 -25.04 4.53
C GLN A 590 -13.41 -25.60 3.35
N PHE A 591 -13.25 -26.90 3.08
CA PHE A 591 -14.18 -27.81 2.40
C PHE A 591 -13.46 -29.18 2.33
N ALA A 592 -13.00 -29.67 3.49
CA ALA A 592 -12.90 -31.11 3.67
C ALA A 592 -14.23 -31.49 4.30
N VAL A 593 -15.11 -32.07 3.49
CA VAL A 593 -16.29 -32.79 3.98
C VAL A 593 -15.77 -33.82 4.98
N PRO A 594 -16.26 -33.86 6.23
CA PRO A 594 -15.91 -34.96 7.12
C PRO A 594 -16.44 -36.25 6.48
N ALA A 595 -15.55 -37.23 6.30
CA ALA A 595 -15.95 -38.56 5.88
C ALA A 595 -17.04 -39.08 6.83
N PRO A 596 -18.10 -39.75 6.31
CA PRO A 596 -19.09 -40.36 7.18
C PRO A 596 -18.39 -41.37 8.10
N PRO A 597 -18.78 -41.46 9.39
CA PRO A 597 -18.20 -42.44 10.30
C PRO A 597 -18.44 -43.85 9.76
N GLU A 598 -17.37 -44.63 9.68
CA GLU A 598 -17.42 -46.06 9.42
C GLU A 598 -18.38 -46.70 10.43
N ALA A 599 -19.31 -47.49 9.91
CA ALA A 599 -20.18 -48.32 10.71
C ALA A 599 -19.31 -49.32 11.51
N PRO A 600 -19.55 -49.52 12.82
CA PRO A 600 -18.90 -50.60 13.54
C PRO A 600 -19.49 -51.94 13.09
N ASP A 601 -18.73 -52.69 12.28
CA ASP A 601 -18.78 -54.15 12.31
C ASP A 601 -18.40 -54.58 13.74
N ALA A 602 -19.01 -55.52 14.45
CA ALA A 602 -20.08 -56.50 14.23
C ALA A 602 -20.50 -56.96 15.66
N PRO A 603 -21.41 -57.94 15.86
CA PRO A 603 -21.19 -59.33 15.41
C PRO A 603 -22.05 -59.78 14.23
#